data_AF-A0A8T4E5K2-F1
#
_entry.id   AF-A0A8T4E5K2-F1
#
_cell.length_a   1.000
_cell.length_b   1.000
_cell.length_c   1.000
_cell.angle_alpha   90.00
_cell.angle_beta   90.00
_cell.angle_gamma   90.00
#
_symmetry.space_group_name_H-M   'P 1'
#
loop_
_entity.id
_entity.type
_entity.pdbx_description
1 polymer ?
#
loop_
_entity_poly.entity_id
_entity_poly.type
_entity_poly.pdbx_seq_one_letter_code
_entity_poly.pdbx_strand_id
1 'polypeptide(L)'
;MSDQAAKQLTEKQLKEVQRLKATRMALDELKKKGIFTDIIICPECKSPRIQEITSFQDLGYIGSFQPMYACLDCGWYGRLELTMSNRPMDDAILEDLRVATLEQDVEEFLDEDIIDD
;
A
#
# COMPACT_ATOMS: atom_id res chain seq x y z
N MET A 1 -14.15 7.23 32.66
CA MET A 1 -14.68 7.00 31.29
C MET A 1 -13.60 7.42 30.32
N SER A 2 -12.80 6.46 29.86
CA SER A 2 -11.90 6.65 28.72
C SER A 2 -11.79 5.29 28.03
N ASP A 3 -12.60 5.13 26.98
CA ASP A 3 -12.52 4.03 26.03
C ASP A 3 -11.11 4.00 25.41
N GLN A 4 -10.26 3.13 25.95
CA GLN A 4 -9.07 2.65 25.25
C GLN A 4 -9.05 1.13 25.38
N ALA A 5 -10.07 0.49 24.80
CA ALA A 5 -9.92 -0.88 24.36
C ALA A 5 -8.88 -0.87 23.23
N ALA A 6 -7.60 -0.98 23.60
CA ALA A 6 -6.54 -1.32 22.67
C ALA A 6 -6.93 -2.63 21.99
N LYS A 7 -7.53 -2.56 20.79
CA LYS A 7 -7.84 -3.72 19.97
C LYS A 7 -6.50 -4.43 19.75
N GLN A 8 -6.33 -5.57 20.39
CA GLN A 8 -5.16 -6.42 20.19
C GLN A 8 -5.13 -6.80 18.71
N LEU A 9 -4.00 -6.53 18.06
CA LEU A 9 -3.80 -6.92 16.67
C LEU A 9 -3.86 -8.45 16.57
N THR A 10 -4.49 -8.96 15.52
CA THR A 10 -4.34 -10.37 15.16
C THR A 10 -2.87 -10.68 14.82
N GLU A 11 -2.47 -11.95 14.90
CA GLU A 11 -1.11 -12.37 14.54
C GLU A 11 -0.72 -11.94 13.11
N LYS A 12 -1.67 -12.04 12.17
CA LYS A 12 -1.49 -11.56 10.78
C LYS A 12 -1.22 -10.06 10.74
N GLN A 13 -2.06 -9.25 11.39
CA GLN A 13 -1.90 -7.79 11.41
C GLN A 13 -0.59 -7.37 12.10
N LEU A 14 -0.21 -8.04 13.19
CA LEU A 14 1.05 -7.78 13.86
C LEU A 14 2.25 -8.02 12.93
N LYS A 15 2.24 -9.14 12.18
CA LYS A 15 3.28 -9.47 11.21
C LYS A 15 3.36 -8.47 10.07
N GLU A 16 2.21 -8.01 9.57
CA GLU A 16 2.14 -6.97 8.54
C GLU A 16 2.74 -5.65 9.02
N VAL A 17 2.37 -5.19 10.23
CA VAL A 17 2.91 -3.97 10.83
C VAL A 17 4.42 -4.07 11.04
N GLN A 18 4.92 -5.23 11.48
CA GLN A 18 6.35 -5.46 11.63
C GLN A 18 7.11 -5.35 10.30
N ARG A 19 6.57 -5.96 9.24
CA ARG A 19 7.15 -5.88 7.88
C ARG A 19 7.18 -4.45 7.36
N LEU A 20 6.07 -3.73 7.48
CA LEU A 20 5.98 -2.32 7.06
C LEU A 20 6.97 -1.45 7.84
N LYS A 21 7.08 -1.65 9.16
CA LYS A 21 8.03 -0.92 10.00
C LYS A 21 9.48 -1.16 9.57
N ALA A 22 9.84 -2.41 9.28
CA ALA A 22 11.18 -2.75 8.81
C ALA A 22 11.52 -2.06 7.48
N THR A 23 10.60 -2.12 6.50
CA THR A 23 10.79 -1.45 5.21
C THR A 23 10.89 0.07 5.37
N ARG A 24 10.08 0.67 6.25
CA ARG A 24 10.13 2.11 6.54
C ARG A 24 11.47 2.51 7.15
N MET A 25 11.98 1.74 8.10
CA MET A 25 13.27 2.04 8.73
C MET A 25 14.42 2.04 7.70
N ALA A 26 14.42 1.07 6.77
CA ALA A 26 15.39 1.04 5.68
C ALA A 26 15.28 2.26 4.75
N LEU A 27 14.05 2.64 4.40
CA LEU A 27 13.75 3.82 3.59
C LEU A 27 14.18 5.13 4.29
N ASP A 28 13.96 5.26 5.60
CA ASP A 28 14.38 6.41 6.40
C ASP A 28 15.92 6.52 6.47
N GLU A 29 16.63 5.39 6.57
CA GLU A 29 18.10 5.37 6.52
C GLU A 29 18.66 5.80 5.16
N LEU A 30 18.02 5.38 4.06
CA LEU A 30 18.38 5.83 2.72
C LEU A 30 18.12 7.32 2.55
N LYS A 31 16.99 7.81 3.07
CA LYS A 31 16.63 9.23 3.03
C LYS A 31 17.66 10.10 3.74
N LYS A 32 18.15 9.67 4.92
CA LYS A 32 19.22 10.36 5.66
C LYS A 32 20.54 10.46 4.86
N LYS A 33 20.77 9.52 3.94
CA LYS A 33 21.92 9.53 3.02
C LYS A 33 21.65 10.30 1.73
N GLY A 34 20.49 10.95 1.59
CA GLY A 34 20.06 11.64 0.37
C GLY A 34 19.66 10.70 -0.77
N ILE A 35 19.44 9.41 -0.48
CA ILE A 35 19.03 8.41 -1.48
C ILE A 35 17.51 8.26 -1.42
N PHE A 36 16.85 8.62 -2.51
CA PHE A 36 15.40 8.54 -2.66
C PHE A 36 15.02 7.39 -3.59
N THR A 37 14.16 6.49 -3.11
CA THR A 37 13.76 5.28 -3.82
C THR A 37 12.35 4.86 -3.43
N ASP A 38 11.79 4.03 -4.31
CA ASP A 38 10.50 3.38 -4.16
C ASP A 38 10.73 1.88 -3.95
N ILE A 39 9.93 1.26 -3.09
CA ILE A 39 9.98 -0.19 -2.82
C ILE A 39 8.57 -0.75 -2.99
N ILE A 40 8.44 -1.74 -3.87
CA ILE A 40 7.20 -2.47 -4.09
C ILE A 40 6.96 -3.41 -2.90
N ILE A 41 5.73 -3.44 -2.41
CA ILE A 41 5.28 -4.24 -1.28
C ILE A 41 4.10 -5.12 -1.71
N CYS A 42 4.08 -6.36 -1.22
CA CYS A 42 2.97 -7.28 -1.42
C CYS A 42 1.65 -6.72 -0.83
N PRO A 43 0.55 -6.68 -1.61
CA PRO A 43 -0.73 -6.19 -1.10
C PRO A 43 -1.34 -7.10 -0.02
N GLU A 44 -1.06 -8.40 -0.07
CA GLU A 44 -1.64 -9.41 0.85
C GLU A 44 -0.94 -9.53 2.20
N CYS A 45 0.39 -9.48 2.20
CA CYS A 45 1.18 -9.80 3.40
C CYS A 45 2.20 -8.74 3.78
N LYS A 46 2.22 -7.62 3.04
CA LYS A 46 3.10 -6.47 3.23
C LYS A 46 4.60 -6.76 3.20
N SER A 47 5.02 -7.85 2.56
CA SER A 47 6.43 -8.16 2.35
C SER A 47 7.02 -7.35 1.20
N PRO A 48 8.24 -6.78 1.35
CA PRO A 48 8.97 -6.15 0.24
C PRO A 48 9.67 -7.17 -0.66
N ARG A 49 9.58 -8.48 -0.37
CA ARG A 49 10.21 -9.55 -1.16
C ARG A 49 9.35 -9.88 -2.38
N ILE A 50 9.29 -8.94 -3.30
CA ILE A 50 8.58 -9.03 -4.57
C ILE A 50 9.58 -9.31 -5.69
N GLN A 51 9.25 -10.28 -6.53
CA GLN A 51 9.94 -10.56 -7.77
C GLN A 51 9.07 -10.05 -8.92
N GLU A 52 9.63 -9.18 -9.76
CA GLU A 52 9.04 -8.90 -11.07
C GLU A 52 9.22 -10.14 -11.94
N ILE A 53 8.11 -10.63 -12.45
CA ILE A 53 8.02 -11.72 -13.41
C ILE A 53 7.90 -11.06 -14.78
N THR A 54 8.90 -11.35 -15.60
CA THR A 54 9.17 -10.71 -16.89
C THR A 54 7.95 -10.66 -17.79
N SER A 55 7.53 -9.44 -18.15
CA SER A 55 6.55 -9.20 -19.21
C SER A 55 7.21 -8.91 -20.57
N PHE A 56 8.52 -8.60 -20.60
CA PHE A 56 9.23 -8.09 -21.77
C PHE A 56 10.30 -9.04 -22.36
N GLN A 57 11.06 -9.76 -21.52
CA GLN A 57 12.17 -10.60 -21.99
C GLN A 57 11.72 -11.93 -22.63
N ASP A 58 10.56 -12.46 -22.26
CA ASP A 58 10.11 -13.80 -22.69
C ASP A 58 9.06 -13.81 -23.81
N LEU A 59 8.36 -12.69 -24.09
CA LEU A 59 7.13 -12.72 -24.92
C LEU A 59 7.22 -12.00 -26.28
N GLY A 60 8.34 -11.35 -26.62
CA GLY A 60 8.50 -10.73 -27.94
C GLY A 60 7.51 -9.60 -28.24
N TYR A 61 7.63 -9.03 -29.43
CA TYR A 61 7.06 -7.75 -29.91
C TYR A 61 5.52 -7.64 -30.00
N ILE A 62 4.75 -8.36 -29.18
CA ILE A 62 3.30 -8.39 -29.23
C ILE A 62 2.71 -7.74 -27.97
N GLY A 63 2.46 -6.43 -28.07
CA GLY A 63 1.41 -5.72 -27.33
C GLY A 63 1.39 -5.84 -25.80
N SER A 64 2.08 -4.89 -25.14
CA SER A 64 1.81 -4.40 -23.78
C SER A 64 1.36 -5.45 -22.75
N PHE A 65 2.34 -6.08 -22.10
CA PHE A 65 2.10 -6.72 -20.81
C PHE A 65 2.71 -5.82 -19.73
N GLN A 66 1.84 -5.16 -18.96
CA GLN A 66 2.25 -4.50 -17.72
C GLN A 66 3.04 -5.51 -16.86
N PRO A 67 4.05 -5.04 -16.10
CA PRO A 67 4.83 -5.89 -15.20
C PRO A 67 3.92 -6.76 -14.34
N MET A 68 4.33 -8.02 -14.15
CA MET A 68 3.65 -8.92 -13.24
C MET A 68 4.57 -9.19 -12.05
N TYR A 69 3.98 -9.42 -10.89
CA TYR A 69 4.71 -9.49 -9.63
C TYR A 69 4.34 -10.76 -8.89
N ALA A 70 5.32 -11.41 -8.28
CA ALA A 70 5.14 -12.49 -7.31
C ALA A 70 5.74 -12.15 -5.96
N CYS A 71 5.02 -12.44 -4.88
CA CYS A 71 5.52 -12.37 -3.52
C CYS A 71 6.19 -13.69 -3.12
N LEU A 72 7.47 -13.62 -2.77
CA LEU A 72 8.26 -14.79 -2.35
C LEU A 72 7.88 -15.31 -0.96
N ASP A 73 7.11 -14.54 -0.18
CA ASP A 73 6.74 -14.91 1.19
C ASP A 73 5.35 -15.56 1.31
N CYS A 74 4.35 -15.10 0.54
CA CYS A 74 2.97 -15.61 0.63
C CYS A 74 2.41 -16.16 -0.68
N GLY A 75 3.18 -16.10 -1.77
CA GLY A 75 2.76 -16.63 -3.08
C GLY A 75 1.74 -15.77 -3.83
N TRP A 76 1.43 -14.56 -3.35
CA TRP A 76 0.60 -13.62 -4.11
C TRP A 76 1.20 -13.37 -5.49
N TYR A 77 0.35 -13.35 -6.52
CA TYR A 77 0.74 -13.14 -7.91
C TYR A 77 -0.28 -12.23 -8.60
N GLY A 78 0.18 -11.13 -9.20
CA GLY A 78 -0.71 -10.13 -9.78
C GLY A 78 0.01 -8.96 -10.44
N ARG A 79 -0.76 -8.00 -10.94
CA ARG A 79 -0.25 -6.79 -11.61
C ARG A 79 -0.39 -5.51 -10.78
N LEU A 80 -0.92 -5.63 -9.56
CA LEU A 80 -1.07 -4.49 -8.65
C LEU A 80 0.27 -4.15 -8.02
N GLU A 81 0.72 -2.91 -8.21
CA GLU A 81 1.91 -2.38 -7.57
C GLU A 81 1.50 -1.52 -6.38
N LEU A 82 1.72 -2.02 -5.15
CA LEU A 82 1.61 -1.21 -3.94
C LEU A 82 3.00 -0.76 -3.54
N THR A 83 3.24 0.54 -3.54
CA THR A 83 4.59 1.09 -3.37
C THR A 83 4.71 1.90 -2.09
N MET A 84 5.85 1.72 -1.40
CA MET A 84 6.24 2.55 -0.27
C MET A 84 7.49 3.34 -0.63
N SER A 85 7.44 4.65 -0.44
CA SER A 85 8.46 5.59 -0.92
C SER A 85 9.00 6.45 0.21
N ASN A 86 10.27 6.86 0.10
CA ASN A 86 10.87 7.90 0.95
C ASN A 86 11.03 9.24 0.24
N ARG A 87 10.56 9.35 -1.01
CA ARG A 87 10.57 10.60 -1.76
C ARG A 87 9.77 11.67 -1.00
N PRO A 88 10.20 12.94 -1.03
CA PRO A 88 9.34 14.01 -0.58
C PRO A 88 8.09 14.02 -1.45
N MET A 89 6.91 14.00 -0.83
CA MET A 89 5.68 14.33 -1.54
C MET A 89 5.64 15.85 -1.72
N ASP A 90 5.21 16.31 -2.88
CA ASP A 90 4.96 17.73 -3.10
C ASP A 90 3.78 18.16 -2.22
N ASP A 91 3.90 19.31 -1.55
CA ASP A 91 2.88 19.82 -0.63
C ASP A 91 1.55 20.06 -1.36
N ALA A 92 1.58 20.42 -2.64
CA ALA A 92 0.37 20.57 -3.46
C ALA A 92 -0.39 19.24 -3.65
N ILE A 93 0.33 18.13 -3.86
CA ILE A 93 -0.27 16.79 -4.01
C ILE A 93 -0.87 16.33 -2.67
N LEU A 94 -0.22 16.66 -1.55
CA LEU A 94 -0.74 16.35 -0.22
C LEU A 94 -2.04 17.11 0.09
N GLU A 95 -2.14 18.38 -0.31
CA GLU A 95 -3.37 19.15 -0.14
C GLU A 95 -4.49 18.64 -1.05
N ASP A 96 -4.22 18.31 -2.31
CA ASP A 96 -5.22 17.73 -3.21
C ASP A 96 -5.77 16.40 -2.69
N LEU A 97 -4.91 15.52 -2.14
CA LEU A 97 -5.32 14.26 -1.52
C LEU A 97 -6.15 14.47 -0.24
N ARG A 98 -5.82 15.49 0.57
CA ARG A 98 -6.58 15.83 1.77
C ARG A 98 -8.00 16.26 1.43
N VAL A 99 -8.16 17.13 0.42
CA VAL A 99 -9.47 17.58 -0.06
C VAL A 99 -10.29 16.39 -0.56
N ALA A 100 -9.69 15.50 -1.35
CA ALA A 100 -10.38 14.33 -1.88
C ALA A 100 -10.87 13.36 -0.78
N THR A 101 -10.12 13.18 0.31
CA THR A 101 -10.52 12.28 1.41
C THR A 101 -11.58 12.85 2.35
N LEU A 102 -11.78 14.17 2.38
CA LEU A 102 -12.76 14.80 3.28
C LEU A 102 -14.15 14.95 2.66
N GLU A 103 -14.28 14.86 1.33
CA GLU A 103 -15.57 14.95 0.63
C GLU A 103 -16.24 13.59 0.39
N GLN A 104 -15.55 12.46 0.61
CA GLN A 104 -16.08 11.13 0.26
C GLN A 104 -16.79 10.35 1.39
N ASP A 105 -16.78 10.80 2.65
CA ASP A 105 -17.24 9.96 3.79
C ASP A 105 -18.30 10.61 4.73
N VAL A 106 -19.33 11.35 4.25
CA VAL A 106 -20.50 11.64 5.11
C VAL A 106 -21.88 11.54 4.43
N GLU A 107 -22.05 11.83 3.14
CA GLU A 107 -23.41 11.91 2.56
C GLU A 107 -23.98 10.61 1.95
N GLU A 108 -23.16 9.59 1.64
CA GLU A 108 -23.68 8.38 0.94
C GLU A 108 -24.12 7.24 1.87
N PHE A 109 -24.03 7.41 3.21
CA PHE A 109 -24.35 6.36 4.19
C PHE A 109 -25.55 6.65 5.12
N LEU A 110 -26.29 7.74 4.91
CA LEU A 110 -27.41 8.12 5.79
C LEU A 110 -28.83 8.06 5.17
N ASP A 111 -28.98 7.67 3.91
CA ASP A 111 -30.30 7.73 3.23
C ASP A 111 -30.99 6.38 2.94
N GLU A 112 -30.45 5.24 3.41
CA GLU A 112 -31.16 3.95 3.32
C GLU A 112 -31.29 3.31 4.71
N ASP A 113 -32.35 3.71 5.44
CA ASP A 113 -33.24 2.82 6.22
C ASP A 113 -34.04 3.60 7.28
N ILE A 114 -34.99 4.42 6.82
CA ILE A 114 -36.25 4.66 7.56
C ILE A 114 -37.39 4.37 6.57
N ILE A 115 -37.73 3.09 6.43
CA ILE A 115 -39.04 2.68 5.93
C ILE A 115 -39.85 2.35 7.18
N ASP A 116 -40.64 3.32 7.63
CA ASP A 116 -41.76 3.09 8.55
C ASP A 116 -42.90 2.44 7.75
N ASP A 117 -43.34 1.25 8.20
CA ASP A 117 -44.63 0.63 7.86
C ASP A 117 -45.41 0.38 9.17
#